data_AF-A0A914BVJ3-F1
#
_entry.id   AF-A0A914BVJ3-F1
#
_cell.length_a   1.000
_cell.length_b   1.000
_cell.length_c   1.000
_cell.angle_alpha   90.00
_cell.angle_beta   90.00
_cell.angle_gamma   90.00
#
_symmetry.space_group_name_H-M   'P 1'
#
loop_
_entity.id
_entity.type
_entity.pdbx_description
1 polymer ?
#
loop_
_entity_poly.entity_id
_entity_poly.type
_entity_poly.pdbx_seq_one_letter_code
_entity_poly.pdbx_strand_id
1 'polypeptide(L)'
;MQLTASVAIKQLMEMLEMVRMTSVIGPDVRDRLVSALDSLCEMTQDFTDSAFTPHHQREQILDFLEECRFEMSNLIQPEQDFTEQIRNDSLEVTVERLNRRLKDLRKQLQVVAMDQISTIFRGNEDQTILSSIKTCSVSGDIDGVEKLMEKFREHAEHTQEICRLLHHISLTDALHVYTGHAERNLRALSPMALLAGRILCIHPSSRIARENLDVFCDTWAQNINDLSRLAKELDAAVSGRIAAEKQAYMSLPRPGKHGTTQKPTKPITLDVEDQQKIAKVGLEMKLLTAEVEAEAEKWDEYAENDIVKRAKAMSSMSYNMYLFTKGDGPLKTTHDLFTQAEFFAEQANKMYRTTFLEKIPLHVQQLQLLVKSPTVGKSATFNKVDSVISETKGLMNEIAKLVTACFVCATKFEIEFRGASTSRSALNETDFGGAQRSSRESTMWRRTPSIRRTVPPQVHMSTSDNI
;
A
#
# COMPACT_ATOMS: atom_id res chain seq x y z
N MET A 1 22.34 10.39 -5.97
CA MET A 1 21.13 10.82 -5.24
C MET A 1 21.56 11.08 -3.81
N GLN A 2 21.08 12.16 -3.20
CA GLN A 2 21.29 12.39 -1.77
C GLN A 2 20.65 11.21 -1.03
N LEU A 3 21.33 10.67 -0.01
CA LEU A 3 20.76 9.59 0.78
C LEU A 3 19.53 10.18 1.50
N THR A 4 18.39 9.49 1.48
CA THR A 4 17.19 9.82 2.31
C THR A 4 16.84 8.67 3.26
N ALA A 5 16.10 8.97 4.34
CA ALA A 5 15.74 7.95 5.34
C ALA A 5 15.02 6.75 4.72
N SER A 6 14.07 6.99 3.79
CA SER A 6 13.40 5.94 3.02
C SER A 6 14.36 5.07 2.20
N VAL A 7 15.38 5.68 1.58
CA VAL A 7 16.41 4.95 0.82
C VAL A 7 17.32 4.15 1.75
N ALA A 8 17.75 4.73 2.87
CA ALA A 8 18.57 4.04 3.87
C ALA A 8 17.83 2.83 4.48
N ILE A 9 16.56 2.98 4.84
CA ILE A 9 15.70 1.87 5.28
C ILE A 9 15.64 0.78 4.21
N LYS A 10 15.40 1.14 2.96
CA LYS A 10 15.34 0.17 1.85
C LYS A 10 16.65 -0.59 1.68
N GLN A 11 17.79 0.10 1.68
CA GLN A 11 19.11 -0.51 1.57
C GLN A 11 19.40 -1.45 2.74
N LEU A 12 19.06 -1.03 3.96
CA LEU A 12 19.23 -1.86 5.15
C LEU A 12 18.38 -3.13 5.09
N MET A 13 17.11 -3.02 4.67
CA MET A 13 16.24 -4.18 4.46
C MET A 13 16.79 -5.13 3.38
N GLU A 14 17.34 -4.61 2.29
CA GLU A 14 17.99 -5.44 1.25
C GLU A 14 19.22 -6.19 1.78
N MET A 15 20.04 -5.53 2.62
CA MET A 15 21.17 -6.20 3.28
C MET A 15 20.71 -7.29 4.26
N LEU A 16 19.63 -7.04 5.00
CA LEU A 16 19.05 -8.03 5.92
C LEU A 16 18.49 -9.24 5.17
N GLU A 17 17.89 -9.05 4.00
CA GLU A 17 17.43 -10.17 3.16
C GLU A 17 18.60 -11.00 2.63
N MET A 18 19.71 -10.37 2.26
CA MET A 18 20.95 -11.09 1.91
C MET A 18 21.50 -11.91 3.08
N VAL A 19 21.44 -11.36 4.29
CA VAL A 19 21.84 -12.08 5.52
C VAL A 19 20.91 -13.27 5.77
N ARG A 20 19.60 -13.10 5.59
CA ARG A 20 18.61 -14.20 5.72
C ARG A 20 18.91 -15.33 4.74
N MET A 21 19.17 -15.00 3.47
CA MET A 21 19.43 -15.98 2.40
C MET A 21 20.74 -16.73 2.56
N THR A 22 21.78 -16.06 3.06
CA THR A 22 23.12 -16.64 3.20
C THR A 22 23.34 -17.31 4.54
N SER A 23 22.56 -16.93 5.57
CA SER A 23 22.72 -17.36 6.97
C SER A 23 24.14 -17.19 7.52
N VAL A 24 24.95 -16.31 6.91
CA VAL A 24 26.34 -16.05 7.26
C VAL A 24 26.55 -14.55 7.42
N ILE A 25 26.98 -14.14 8.62
CA ILE A 25 27.33 -12.74 8.93
C ILE A 25 28.84 -12.67 9.11
N GLY A 26 29.55 -12.41 8.02
CA GLY A 26 30.98 -12.11 8.08
C GLY A 26 31.28 -10.74 8.72
N PRO A 27 32.51 -10.48 9.17
CA PRO A 27 32.90 -9.21 9.79
C PRO A 27 32.62 -8.00 8.88
N ASP A 28 32.91 -8.11 7.57
CA ASP A 28 32.63 -7.03 6.62
C ASP A 28 31.14 -6.72 6.47
N VAL A 29 30.27 -7.74 6.58
CA VAL A 29 28.81 -7.57 6.48
C VAL A 29 28.28 -6.93 7.75
N ARG A 30 28.81 -7.35 8.92
CA ARG A 30 28.49 -6.76 10.22
C ARG A 30 28.77 -5.26 10.23
N ASP A 31 29.96 -4.85 9.82
CA ASP A 31 30.35 -3.43 9.83
C ASP A 31 29.48 -2.59 8.89
N ARG A 32 29.10 -3.14 7.73
CA ARG A 32 28.17 -2.49 6.79
C ARG A 32 26.77 -2.31 7.37
N LEU A 33 26.24 -3.32 8.06
CA LEU A 33 24.92 -3.24 8.70
C LEU A 33 24.89 -2.17 9.79
N VAL A 34 25.91 -2.13 10.65
CA VAL A 34 26.05 -1.13 11.70
C VAL A 34 26.15 0.27 11.11
N SER A 35 27.06 0.47 10.15
CA SER A 35 27.24 1.76 9.47
C SER A 35 25.97 2.25 8.76
N ALA A 36 25.20 1.33 8.17
CA ALA A 36 23.93 1.66 7.52
C ALA A 36 22.83 2.06 8.52
N LEU A 37 22.76 1.39 9.68
CA LEU A 37 21.85 1.78 10.76
C LEU A 37 22.24 3.13 11.37
N ASP A 38 23.53 3.38 11.58
CA ASP A 38 24.03 4.68 12.07
C ASP A 38 23.68 5.81 11.10
N SER A 39 23.90 5.59 9.80
CA SER A 39 23.50 6.54 8.76
C SER A 39 21.99 6.80 8.80
N LEU A 40 21.17 5.75 8.95
CA LEU A 40 19.71 5.92 9.09
C LEU A 40 19.36 6.78 10.31
N CYS A 41 20.05 6.60 11.44
CA CYS A 41 19.83 7.37 12.66
C CYS A 41 20.16 8.86 12.46
N GLU A 42 21.28 9.18 11.80
CA GLU A 42 21.63 10.56 11.45
C GLU A 42 20.55 11.21 10.59
N MET A 43 20.02 10.47 9.62
CA MET A 43 19.01 10.99 8.69
C MET A 43 17.63 11.18 9.33
N THR A 44 17.35 10.49 10.42
CA THR A 44 16.14 10.72 11.21
C THR A 44 16.25 11.95 12.13
N GLN A 45 17.45 12.54 12.29
CA GLN A 45 17.62 13.76 13.09
C GLN A 45 16.85 14.95 12.52
N ASP A 46 16.68 15.02 11.20
CA ASP A 46 15.82 16.05 10.58
C ASP A 46 14.38 16.01 11.13
N PHE A 47 13.90 14.84 11.60
CA PHE A 47 12.60 14.70 12.25
C PHE A 47 12.68 14.95 13.76
N THR A 48 13.68 14.42 14.45
CA THR A 48 13.76 14.50 15.91
C THR A 48 14.20 15.87 16.39
N ASP A 49 15.04 16.57 15.64
CA ASP A 49 15.61 17.85 16.04
C ASP A 49 14.78 19.04 15.54
N SER A 50 13.80 18.77 14.65
CA SER A 50 12.86 19.80 14.21
C SER A 50 12.07 20.36 15.39
N ALA A 51 11.98 21.70 15.44
CA ALA A 51 11.19 22.42 16.42
C ALA A 51 9.68 22.19 16.25
N PHE A 52 9.25 21.76 15.05
CA PHE A 52 7.84 21.57 14.70
C PHE A 52 7.35 20.14 14.96
N THR A 53 8.24 19.18 15.22
CA THR A 53 7.84 17.82 15.57
C THR A 53 7.30 17.76 17.01
N PRO A 54 6.04 17.33 17.22
CA PRO A 54 5.47 17.14 18.54
C PRO A 54 6.27 16.15 19.40
N HIS A 55 6.31 16.38 20.71
CA HIS A 55 7.09 15.55 21.64
C HIS A 55 6.77 14.06 21.55
N HIS A 56 5.48 13.68 21.54
CA HIS A 56 5.07 12.28 21.43
C HIS A 56 5.52 11.61 20.11
N GLN A 57 5.53 12.34 18.99
CA GLN A 57 5.98 11.80 17.71
C GLN A 57 7.50 11.63 17.69
N ARG A 58 8.24 12.56 18.32
CA ARG A 58 9.69 12.49 18.51
C ARG A 58 10.07 11.28 19.36
N GLU A 59 9.40 11.08 20.50
CA GLU A 59 9.62 9.91 21.36
C GLU A 59 9.38 8.60 20.61
N GLN A 60 8.26 8.49 19.88
CA GLN A 60 7.98 7.29 19.07
C GLN A 60 9.06 6.98 18.04
N ILE A 61 9.61 8.00 17.35
CA ILE A 61 10.72 7.80 16.42
C ILE A 61 11.96 7.28 17.16
N LEU A 62 12.29 7.88 18.31
CA LEU A 62 13.44 7.47 19.12
C LEU A 62 13.30 6.04 19.65
N ASP A 63 12.11 5.66 20.12
CA ASP A 63 11.80 4.31 20.57
C ASP A 63 12.02 3.28 19.45
N PHE A 64 11.50 3.55 18.24
CA PHE A 64 11.74 2.66 17.10
C PHE A 64 13.21 2.55 16.71
N LEU A 65 13.98 3.65 16.81
CA LEU A 65 15.43 3.62 16.56
C LEU A 65 16.18 2.81 17.62
N GLU A 66 15.78 2.91 18.89
CA GLU A 66 16.34 2.11 19.97
C GLU A 66 16.01 0.62 19.78
N GLU A 67 14.77 0.28 19.44
CA GLU A 67 14.38 -1.09 19.09
C GLU A 67 15.17 -1.62 17.88
N CYS A 68 15.41 -0.80 16.85
CA CYS A 68 16.25 -1.19 15.71
C CYS A 68 17.69 -1.45 16.14
N ARG A 69 18.28 -0.61 17.01
CA ARG A 69 19.62 -0.82 17.56
C ARG A 69 19.71 -2.07 18.42
N PHE A 70 18.69 -2.34 19.22
CA PHE A 70 18.60 -3.54 20.04
C PHE A 70 18.59 -4.80 19.18
N GLU A 71 17.71 -4.87 18.17
CA GLU A 71 17.64 -6.04 17.29
C GLU A 71 18.89 -6.17 16.40
N MET A 72 19.48 -5.06 15.97
CA MET A 72 20.78 -5.08 15.28
C MET A 72 21.88 -5.66 16.18
N SER A 73 21.91 -5.26 17.45
CA SER A 73 22.86 -5.79 18.43
C SER A 73 22.69 -7.29 18.62
N ASN A 74 21.45 -7.79 18.68
CA ASN A 74 21.14 -9.22 18.75
C ASN A 74 21.59 -9.97 17.48
N LEU A 75 21.43 -9.35 16.31
CA LEU A 75 21.82 -9.94 15.03
C LEU A 75 23.33 -10.12 14.89
N ILE A 76 24.11 -9.18 15.41
CA ILE A 76 25.57 -9.15 15.25
C ILE A 76 26.34 -9.81 16.40
N GLN A 77 25.66 -10.37 17.40
CA GLN A 77 26.30 -11.06 18.52
C GLN A 77 27.24 -12.18 18.04
N PRO A 78 28.38 -12.39 18.72
CA PRO A 78 29.31 -13.45 18.38
C PRO A 78 28.66 -14.84 18.51
N GLU A 79 29.05 -15.76 17.65
CA GLU A 79 28.50 -17.13 17.59
C GLU A 79 28.60 -17.81 18.96
N GLN A 80 27.45 -18.29 19.48
CA GLN A 80 27.39 -19.19 20.62
C GLN A 80 27.28 -20.64 20.10
N ASP A 81 27.71 -21.62 20.92
CA ASP A 81 27.73 -23.07 20.63
C ASP A 81 26.32 -23.68 20.42
N PHE A 82 25.59 -23.21 19.42
CA PHE A 82 24.31 -23.75 18.98
C PHE A 82 24.50 -24.64 17.74
N THR A 83 23.64 -25.64 17.59
CA THR A 83 23.54 -26.40 16.33
C THR A 83 23.13 -25.48 15.19
N GLU A 84 23.65 -25.70 13.98
CA GLU A 84 23.47 -24.80 12.82
C GLU A 84 22.00 -24.51 12.48
N GLN A 85 21.10 -25.47 12.68
CA GLN A 85 19.66 -25.28 12.45
C GLN A 85 19.02 -24.31 13.45
N ILE A 86 19.31 -24.44 14.74
CA ILE A 86 18.76 -23.54 15.78
C ILE A 86 19.32 -22.12 15.60
N ARG A 87 20.58 -22.01 15.17
CA ARG A 87 21.21 -20.73 14.81
C ARG A 87 20.50 -20.05 13.64
N ASN A 88 20.20 -20.80 12.57
CA ASN A 88 19.55 -20.24 11.38
C ASN A 88 18.11 -19.80 11.68
N ASP A 89 17.35 -20.59 12.43
CA ASP A 89 15.97 -20.23 12.83
C ASP A 89 15.98 -18.98 13.73
N SER A 90 16.92 -18.88 14.67
CA SER A 90 17.08 -17.69 15.53
C SER A 90 17.47 -16.44 14.74
N LEU A 91 18.36 -16.59 13.75
CA LEU A 91 18.79 -15.48 12.89
C LEU A 91 17.64 -14.97 12.02
N GLU A 92 16.86 -15.88 11.42
CA GLU A 92 15.70 -15.52 10.62
C GLU A 92 14.67 -14.73 11.45
N VAL A 93 14.40 -15.15 12.69
CA VAL A 93 13.51 -14.43 13.60
C VAL A 93 14.03 -13.02 13.91
N THR A 94 15.32 -12.84 14.19
CA THR A 94 15.89 -11.51 14.47
C THR A 94 15.86 -10.61 13.24
N VAL A 95 16.15 -11.15 12.05
CA VAL A 95 16.05 -10.42 10.78
C VAL A 95 14.61 -9.97 10.53
N GLU A 96 13.62 -10.84 10.74
CA GLU A 96 12.20 -10.52 10.57
C GLU A 96 11.75 -9.43 11.55
N ARG A 97 12.18 -9.52 12.82
CA ARG A 97 11.91 -8.50 13.84
C ARG A 97 12.51 -7.15 13.45
N LEU A 98 13.79 -7.11 13.07
CA LEU A 98 14.44 -5.86 12.65
C LEU A 98 13.77 -5.27 11.40
N ASN A 99 13.43 -6.10 10.40
CA ASN A 99 12.66 -5.68 9.23
C ASN A 99 11.30 -5.08 9.60
N ARG A 100 10.60 -5.65 10.59
CA ARG A 100 9.34 -5.11 11.09
C ARG A 100 9.54 -3.75 11.73
N ARG A 101 10.57 -3.59 12.58
CA ARG A 101 10.89 -2.31 13.24
C ARG A 101 11.27 -1.22 12.24
N LEU A 102 12.03 -1.56 11.19
CA LEU A 102 12.35 -0.65 10.10
C LEU A 102 11.10 -0.20 9.31
N LYS A 103 10.13 -1.11 9.09
CA LYS A 103 8.84 -0.77 8.46
C LYS A 103 8.01 0.15 9.36
N ASP A 104 7.98 -0.11 10.66
CA ASP A 104 7.26 0.71 11.65
C ASP A 104 7.88 2.11 11.76
N LEU A 105 9.21 2.21 11.86
CA LEU A 105 9.94 3.48 11.78
C LEU A 105 9.60 4.24 10.50
N ARG A 106 9.65 3.58 9.33
CA ARG A 106 9.30 4.20 8.05
C ARG A 106 7.90 4.79 8.07
N LYS A 107 6.92 4.04 8.61
CA LYS A 107 5.53 4.48 8.72
C LYS A 107 5.42 5.67 9.67
N GLN A 108 6.14 5.66 10.79
CA GLN A 108 6.16 6.78 11.72
C GLN A 108 6.70 8.05 11.07
N LEU A 109 7.83 7.98 10.36
CA LEU A 109 8.39 9.12 9.63
C LEU A 109 7.39 9.69 8.61
N GLN A 110 6.66 8.81 7.91
CA GLN A 110 5.59 9.23 6.99
C GLN A 110 4.45 9.94 7.71
N VAL A 111 3.99 9.42 8.85
CA VAL A 111 2.94 10.06 9.67
C VAL A 111 3.38 11.46 10.09
N VAL A 112 4.60 11.62 10.62
CA VAL A 112 5.11 12.93 11.08
C VAL A 112 5.16 13.93 9.92
N ALA A 113 5.77 13.57 8.80
CA ALA A 113 5.88 14.49 7.65
C ALA A 113 4.50 14.87 7.08
N MET A 114 3.58 13.91 6.98
CA MET A 114 2.24 14.14 6.43
C MET A 114 1.33 14.95 7.37
N ASP A 115 1.46 14.77 8.68
CA ASP A 115 0.72 15.54 9.69
C ASP A 115 1.17 17.01 9.71
N GLN A 116 2.48 17.26 9.63
CA GLN A 116 3.03 18.63 9.57
C GLN A 116 2.55 19.39 8.32
N ILE A 117 2.63 18.78 7.13
CA ILE A 117 2.16 19.44 5.90
C ILE A 117 0.65 19.68 5.91
N SER A 118 -0.13 18.74 6.46
CA SER A 118 -1.57 18.92 6.66
C SER A 118 -1.87 20.10 7.58
N THR A 119 -1.07 20.30 8.63
CA THR A 119 -1.21 21.42 9.57
C THR A 119 -0.99 22.77 8.89
N ILE A 120 0.07 22.94 8.11
CA ILE A 120 0.32 24.18 7.35
C ILE A 120 -0.84 24.49 6.40
N PHE A 121 -1.28 23.50 5.60
CA PHE A 121 -2.34 23.75 4.62
C PHE A 121 -3.71 23.99 5.26
N ARG A 122 -3.97 23.45 6.46
CA ARG A 122 -5.19 23.75 7.20
C ARG A 122 -5.19 25.18 7.76
N GLY A 123 -4.03 25.67 8.20
CA GLY A 123 -3.88 27.03 8.74
C GLY A 123 -4.03 28.11 7.68
N ASN A 124 -3.68 27.81 6.42
CA ASN A 124 -3.71 28.76 5.30
C ASN A 124 -2.96 30.08 5.58
N GLU A 125 -1.94 30.01 6.45
CA GLU A 125 -1.16 31.17 6.92
C GLU A 125 -0.42 31.84 5.78
N ASP A 126 0.10 31.05 4.82
CA ASP A 126 0.79 31.54 3.63
C ASP A 126 -0.04 32.58 2.87
N GLN A 127 -1.28 32.23 2.52
CA GLN A 127 -2.16 33.13 1.77
C GLN A 127 -2.44 34.42 2.57
N THR A 128 -2.65 34.31 3.88
CA THR A 128 -2.88 35.47 4.75
C THR A 128 -1.65 36.37 4.82
N ILE A 129 -0.45 35.80 5.02
CA ILE A 129 0.81 36.55 5.09
C ILE A 129 1.06 37.28 3.76
N LEU A 130 1.03 36.56 2.64
CA LEU A 130 1.34 37.13 1.33
C LEU A 130 0.33 38.22 0.92
N SER A 131 -0.97 37.98 1.09
CA SER A 131 -1.99 38.99 0.77
C SER A 131 -1.88 40.23 1.65
N SER A 132 -1.50 40.07 2.93
CA SER A 132 -1.26 41.18 3.84
C SER A 132 -0.01 41.96 3.44
N ILE A 133 1.09 41.28 3.07
CA ILE A 133 2.33 41.93 2.58
C ILE A 133 2.00 42.80 1.37
N LYS A 134 1.27 42.25 0.38
CA LYS A 134 0.86 42.98 -0.81
C LYS A 134 0.00 44.20 -0.44
N THR A 135 -0.95 44.05 0.48
CA THR A 135 -1.82 45.15 0.91
C THR A 135 -1.02 46.28 1.57
N CYS A 136 -0.15 45.96 2.54
CA CYS A 136 0.72 46.95 3.19
C CYS A 136 1.70 47.61 2.19
N SER A 137 2.22 46.84 1.23
CA SER A 137 3.11 47.37 0.19
C SER A 137 2.41 48.42 -0.71
N VAL A 138 1.11 48.25 -0.96
CA VAL A 138 0.33 49.17 -1.80
C VAL A 138 -0.08 50.42 -1.01
N SER A 139 -0.47 50.25 0.26
CA SER A 139 -0.85 51.37 1.14
C SER A 139 0.35 52.21 1.60
N GLY A 140 1.58 51.71 1.44
CA GLY A 140 2.80 52.38 1.90
C GLY A 140 3.05 52.19 3.40
N ASP A 141 2.41 51.21 4.02
CA ASP A 141 2.61 50.85 5.43
C ASP A 141 3.88 49.99 5.60
N ILE A 142 5.02 50.65 5.72
CA ILE A 142 6.34 50.00 5.76
C ILE A 142 6.56 49.24 7.07
N ASP A 143 6.10 49.77 8.19
CA ASP A 143 6.16 49.08 9.49
C ASP A 143 5.35 47.77 9.44
N GLY A 144 4.19 47.80 8.78
CA GLY A 144 3.38 46.62 8.50
C GLY A 144 4.10 45.60 7.62
N VAL A 145 4.75 46.05 6.53
CA VAL A 145 5.55 45.19 5.66
C VAL A 145 6.67 44.52 6.45
N GLU A 146 7.48 45.27 7.21
CA GLU A 146 8.61 44.72 7.97
C GLU A 146 8.16 43.65 8.97
N LYS A 147 7.08 43.91 9.72
CA LYS A 147 6.50 42.92 10.64
C LYS A 147 5.97 41.67 9.94
N LEU A 148 5.39 41.81 8.75
CA LEU A 148 4.89 40.68 7.98
C LEU A 148 6.02 39.89 7.31
N MET A 149 7.12 40.54 6.91
CA MET A 149 8.31 39.85 6.39
C MET A 149 8.96 38.99 7.47
N GLU A 150 8.93 39.42 8.73
CA GLU A 150 9.40 38.60 9.85
C GLU A 150 8.54 37.35 10.04
N LYS A 151 7.20 37.49 10.01
CA LYS A 151 6.29 36.33 10.03
C LYS A 151 6.49 35.41 8.82
N PHE A 152 6.72 35.99 7.63
CA PHE A 152 7.03 35.22 6.43
C PHE A 152 8.32 34.43 6.61
N ARG A 153 9.35 34.97 7.26
CA ARG A 153 10.60 34.27 7.56
C ARG A 153 10.36 33.00 8.36
N GLU A 154 9.65 33.11 9.48
CA GLU A 154 9.31 31.96 10.34
C GLU A 154 8.48 30.91 9.57
N HIS A 155 7.48 31.37 8.81
CA HIS A 155 6.65 30.49 7.98
C HIS A 155 7.46 29.80 6.87
N ALA A 156 8.39 30.51 6.24
CA ALA A 156 9.25 29.99 5.20
C ALA A 156 10.25 28.96 5.75
N GLU A 157 10.81 29.19 6.93
CA GLU A 157 11.67 28.22 7.64
C GLU A 157 10.92 26.91 7.92
N HIS A 158 9.71 27.00 8.49
CA HIS A 158 8.86 25.84 8.72
C HIS A 158 8.52 25.09 7.42
N THR A 159 8.15 25.82 6.36
CA THR A 159 7.84 25.23 5.04
C THR A 159 9.05 24.49 4.46
N GLN A 160 10.25 25.06 4.59
CA GLN A 160 11.48 24.42 4.12
C GLN A 160 11.82 23.15 4.89
N GLU A 161 11.61 23.13 6.22
CA GLU A 161 11.75 21.92 7.02
C GLU A 161 10.81 20.81 6.53
N ILE A 162 9.53 21.13 6.32
CA ILE A 162 8.57 20.16 5.78
C ILE A 162 9.02 19.63 4.42
N CYS A 163 9.49 20.48 3.50
CA CYS A 163 10.01 20.01 2.22
C CYS A 163 11.16 19.00 2.39
N ARG A 164 12.03 19.22 3.37
CA ARG A 164 13.10 18.27 3.72
C ARG A 164 12.50 16.97 4.22
N LEU A 165 11.55 17.00 5.16
CA LEU A 165 10.89 15.79 5.67
C LEU A 165 10.20 14.97 4.55
N LEU A 166 9.50 15.65 3.63
CA LEU A 166 8.88 15.00 2.46
C LEU A 166 9.92 14.36 1.53
N HIS A 167 11.09 14.97 1.40
CA HIS A 167 12.20 14.38 0.66
C HIS A 167 12.68 13.08 1.33
N HIS A 168 12.78 13.06 2.67
CA HIS A 168 13.16 11.86 3.43
C HIS A 168 12.21 10.68 3.22
N ILE A 169 10.90 10.92 3.09
CA ILE A 169 9.88 9.88 2.96
C ILE A 169 9.52 9.51 1.52
N SER A 170 10.25 10.04 0.52
CA SER A 170 9.96 9.78 -0.88
C SER A 170 10.13 8.28 -1.22
N LEU A 171 9.09 7.67 -1.80
CA LEU A 171 9.01 6.21 -2.05
C LEU A 171 9.35 5.78 -3.48
N THR A 172 9.45 6.74 -4.41
CA THR A 172 9.77 6.47 -5.81
C THR A 172 10.84 7.45 -6.28
N ASP A 173 11.63 7.05 -7.28
CA ASP A 173 12.68 7.90 -7.84
C ASP A 173 12.12 9.22 -8.39
N ALA A 174 10.93 9.18 -9.01
CA ALA A 174 10.25 10.38 -9.49
C ALA A 174 9.90 11.33 -8.34
N LEU A 175 9.27 10.80 -7.28
CA LEU A 175 8.95 11.61 -6.10
C LEU A 175 10.20 12.16 -5.43
N HIS A 176 11.27 11.36 -5.33
CA HIS A 176 12.55 11.79 -4.76
C HIS A 176 13.14 12.98 -5.55
N VAL A 177 13.10 12.94 -6.89
CA VAL A 177 13.55 14.06 -7.73
C VAL A 177 12.68 15.30 -7.50
N TYR A 178 11.35 15.15 -7.49
CA TYR A 178 10.44 16.28 -7.35
C TYR A 178 10.50 16.92 -5.96
N THR A 179 10.51 16.13 -4.88
CA THR A 179 10.61 16.64 -3.52
C THR A 179 11.95 17.32 -3.27
N GLY A 180 13.04 16.74 -3.77
CA GLY A 180 14.36 17.36 -3.67
C GLY A 180 14.47 18.64 -4.49
N HIS A 181 13.76 18.74 -5.63
CA HIS A 181 13.67 19.99 -6.39
C HIS A 181 12.88 21.06 -5.63
N ALA A 182 11.71 20.72 -5.09
CA ALA A 182 10.89 21.63 -4.31
C ALA A 182 11.63 22.18 -3.08
N GLU A 183 12.32 21.31 -2.34
CA GLU A 183 13.15 21.69 -1.20
C GLU A 183 14.24 22.70 -1.59
N ARG A 184 15.04 22.39 -2.62
CA ARG A 184 16.10 23.30 -3.10
C ARG A 184 15.55 24.62 -3.60
N ASN A 185 14.41 24.58 -4.30
CA ASN A 185 13.81 25.77 -4.86
C ASN A 185 13.29 26.72 -3.76
N LEU A 186 12.51 26.22 -2.80
CA LEU A 186 11.99 27.02 -1.69
C LEU A 186 13.11 27.54 -0.77
N ARG A 187 14.18 26.75 -0.58
CA ARG A 187 15.38 27.17 0.14
C ARG A 187 16.08 28.34 -0.55
N ALA A 188 16.19 28.32 -1.88
CA ALA A 188 16.78 29.42 -2.64
C ALA A 188 15.85 30.64 -2.72
N LEU A 189 14.54 30.43 -2.81
CA LEU A 189 13.54 31.49 -3.00
C LEU A 189 13.31 32.34 -1.75
N SER A 190 13.26 31.73 -0.57
CA SER A 190 13.00 32.43 0.70
C SER A 190 13.91 33.66 0.94
N PRO A 191 15.26 33.56 0.87
CA PRO A 191 16.11 34.73 1.09
C PRO A 191 15.90 35.81 0.02
N MET A 192 15.56 35.44 -1.22
CA MET A 192 15.29 36.43 -2.28
C MET A 192 14.00 37.21 -2.00
N ALA A 193 12.93 36.53 -1.55
CA ALA A 193 11.68 37.17 -1.15
C ALA A 193 11.89 38.10 0.06
N LEU A 194 12.66 37.66 1.06
CA LEU A 194 13.04 38.48 2.22
C LEU A 194 13.80 39.74 1.82
N LEU A 195 14.77 39.62 0.92
CA LEU A 195 15.52 40.76 0.39
C LEU A 195 14.64 41.72 -0.41
N ALA A 196 13.70 41.21 -1.21
CA ALA A 196 12.75 42.05 -1.93
C ALA A 196 11.89 42.91 -0.98
N GLY A 197 11.42 42.31 0.13
CA GLY A 197 10.70 43.03 1.18
C GLY A 197 11.56 44.12 1.81
N ARG A 198 12.81 43.79 2.17
CA ARG A 198 13.75 44.75 2.74
C ARG A 198 14.06 45.92 1.80
N ILE A 199 14.23 45.66 0.50
CA ILE A 199 14.46 46.70 -0.50
C ILE A 199 13.27 47.67 -0.57
N LEU A 200 12.04 47.16 -0.49
CA LEU A 200 10.85 48.01 -0.42
C LEU A 200 10.85 48.87 0.86
N CYS A 201 11.22 48.32 2.01
CA CYS A 201 11.31 49.09 3.26
C CYS A 201 12.35 50.22 3.17
N ILE A 202 13.47 50.00 2.48
CA ILE A 202 14.51 51.02 2.25
C ILE A 202 14.05 52.07 1.22
N HIS A 203 13.25 51.67 0.24
CA HIS A 203 12.76 52.54 -0.84
C HIS A 203 11.22 52.53 -0.98
N PRO A 204 10.46 53.08 -0.02
CA PRO A 204 8.99 52.97 0.03
C PRO A 204 8.24 53.54 -1.18
N SER A 205 8.78 54.59 -1.79
CA SER A 205 8.19 55.26 -2.95
C SER A 205 8.49 54.55 -4.27
N SER A 206 9.40 53.58 -4.28
CA SER A 206 9.82 52.89 -5.51
C SER A 206 8.75 51.92 -5.98
N ARG A 207 8.14 52.24 -7.13
CA ARG A 207 7.21 51.33 -7.81
C ARG A 207 7.88 50.00 -8.19
N ILE A 208 9.13 50.06 -8.64
CA ILE A 208 9.91 48.87 -9.07
C ILE A 208 10.17 47.94 -7.87
N ALA A 209 10.51 48.50 -6.70
CA ALA A 209 10.73 47.68 -5.49
C ALA A 209 9.45 46.94 -5.07
N ARG A 210 8.30 47.60 -5.20
CA ARG A 210 6.99 47.01 -4.89
C ARG A 210 6.60 45.92 -5.87
N GLU A 211 6.73 46.18 -7.17
CA GLU A 211 6.47 45.17 -8.22
C GLU A 211 7.40 43.96 -8.07
N ASN A 212 8.67 44.18 -7.71
CA ASN A 212 9.61 43.10 -7.42
C ASN A 212 9.16 42.23 -6.24
N LEU A 213 8.74 42.83 -5.12
CA LEU A 213 8.20 42.08 -3.98
C LEU A 213 6.95 41.28 -4.38
N ASP A 214 6.05 41.87 -5.15
CA ASP A 214 4.82 41.23 -5.62
C ASP A 214 5.11 39.94 -6.42
N VAL A 215 6.08 40.01 -7.35
CA VAL A 215 6.54 38.85 -8.13
C VAL A 215 7.10 37.74 -7.24
N PHE A 216 7.87 38.07 -6.20
CA PHE A 216 8.37 37.07 -5.26
C PHE A 216 7.25 36.44 -4.43
N CYS A 217 6.25 37.22 -4.00
CA CYS A 217 5.07 36.70 -3.33
C CYS A 217 4.27 35.74 -4.23
N ASP A 218 4.07 36.08 -5.50
CA ASP A 218 3.38 35.20 -6.47
C ASP A 218 4.18 33.93 -6.74
N THR A 219 5.50 34.05 -6.89
CA THR A 219 6.38 32.91 -7.12
C THR A 219 6.36 31.96 -5.91
N TRP A 220 6.36 32.51 -4.69
CA TRP A 220 6.24 31.72 -3.47
C TRP A 220 4.89 31.00 -3.41
N ALA A 221 3.77 31.71 -3.61
CA ALA A 221 2.44 31.12 -3.63
C ALA A 221 2.31 29.99 -4.66
N GLN A 222 2.92 30.14 -5.84
CA GLN A 222 2.96 29.08 -6.85
C GLN A 222 3.71 27.83 -6.35
N ASN A 223 4.85 28.01 -5.68
CA ASN A 223 5.60 26.89 -5.10
C ASN A 223 4.82 26.19 -3.98
N ILE A 224 4.05 26.92 -3.17
CA ILE A 224 3.18 26.35 -2.15
C ILE A 224 2.06 25.51 -2.80
N ASN A 225 1.50 25.96 -3.92
CA ASN A 225 0.53 25.19 -4.70
C ASN A 225 1.14 23.91 -5.28
N ASP A 226 2.37 23.98 -5.79
CA ASP A 226 3.09 22.81 -6.31
C ASP A 226 3.44 21.83 -5.19
N LEU A 227 3.85 22.33 -4.02
CA LEU A 227 4.04 21.53 -2.81
C LEU A 227 2.74 20.82 -2.38
N SER A 228 1.59 21.48 -2.49
CA SER A 228 0.28 20.85 -2.20
C SER A 228 -0.04 19.70 -3.15
N ARG A 229 0.32 19.83 -4.44
CA ARG A 229 0.19 18.75 -5.43
C ARG A 229 1.13 17.59 -5.08
N LEU A 230 2.39 17.89 -4.78
CA LEU A 230 3.38 16.89 -4.38
C LEU A 230 2.96 16.15 -3.10
N ALA A 231 2.37 16.83 -2.12
CA ALA A 231 1.85 16.22 -0.90
C ALA A 231 0.75 15.18 -1.19
N LYS A 232 -0.15 15.47 -2.15
CA LYS A 232 -1.20 14.53 -2.57
C LYS A 232 -0.64 13.30 -3.28
N GLU A 233 0.38 13.49 -4.11
CA GLU A 233 1.07 12.38 -4.77
C GLU A 233 1.84 11.51 -3.77
N LEU A 234 2.51 12.12 -2.79
CA LEU A 234 3.15 11.41 -1.68
C LEU A 234 2.14 10.64 -0.84
N ASP A 235 1.01 11.25 -0.47
CA ASP A 235 -0.05 10.57 0.27
C ASP A 235 -0.59 9.34 -0.49
N ALA A 236 -0.76 9.47 -1.81
CA ALA A 236 -1.16 8.36 -2.66
C ALA A 236 -0.10 7.25 -2.72
N ALA A 237 1.19 7.61 -2.71
CA ALA A 237 2.28 6.65 -2.66
C ALA A 237 2.34 5.93 -1.30
N VAL A 238 2.26 6.68 -0.20
CA VAL A 238 2.32 6.19 1.19
C VAL A 238 1.12 5.30 1.51
N SER A 239 -0.07 5.68 1.06
CA SER A 239 -1.30 4.89 1.22
C SER A 239 -1.33 3.62 0.34
N GLY A 240 -0.29 3.37 -0.48
CA GLY A 240 -0.22 2.22 -1.37
C GLY A 240 -1.12 2.30 -2.61
N ARG A 241 -1.84 3.42 -2.82
CA ARG A 241 -2.74 3.61 -3.97
C ARG A 241 -1.97 3.51 -5.29
N ILE A 242 -0.78 4.10 -5.38
CA ILE A 242 0.07 4.03 -6.60
C ILE A 242 0.54 2.60 -6.89
N ALA A 243 0.84 1.81 -5.85
CA ALA A 243 1.26 0.42 -6.02
C ALA A 243 0.09 -0.45 -6.50
N ALA A 244 -1.11 -0.24 -5.95
CA ALA A 244 -2.34 -0.89 -6.39
C ALA A 244 -2.68 -0.55 -7.85
N GLU A 245 -2.50 0.71 -8.26
CA GLU A 245 -2.67 1.16 -9.65
C GLU A 245 -1.67 0.50 -10.62
N LYS A 246 -0.38 0.41 -10.24
CA LYS A 246 0.64 -0.26 -11.07
C LYS A 246 0.44 -1.77 -11.15
N GLN A 247 0.06 -2.43 -10.06
CA GLN A 247 -0.25 -3.87 -10.06
C GLN A 247 -1.48 -4.17 -10.93
N ALA A 248 -2.47 -3.28 -10.97
CA ALA A 248 -3.60 -3.38 -11.89
C ALA A 248 -3.18 -3.20 -13.37
N TYR A 249 -2.13 -2.44 -13.66
CA TYR A 249 -1.63 -2.19 -15.01
C TYR A 249 -0.66 -3.26 -15.55
N MET A 250 -0.06 -4.06 -14.65
CA MET A 250 0.96 -5.07 -15.00
C MET A 250 0.40 -6.42 -15.46
N SER A 251 -0.92 -6.60 -15.49
CA SER A 251 -1.58 -7.83 -15.97
C SER A 251 -2.16 -7.74 -17.39
N LEU A 252 -1.84 -6.71 -18.17
CA LEU A 252 -2.29 -6.61 -19.57
C LEU A 252 -1.16 -6.22 -20.54
N PRO A 253 -0.76 -7.11 -21.47
CA PRO A 253 -0.15 -6.67 -22.71
C PRO A 253 -1.22 -5.91 -23.50
N ARG A 254 -0.97 -4.64 -23.83
CA ARG A 254 -1.83 -3.89 -24.75
C ARG A 254 -1.82 -4.60 -26.11
N PRO A 255 -2.96 -5.01 -26.67
CA PRO A 255 -3.00 -5.43 -28.07
C PRO A 255 -2.66 -4.21 -28.93
N GLY A 256 -1.48 -4.22 -29.54
CA GLY A 256 -1.15 -3.28 -30.60
C GLY A 256 -2.09 -3.49 -31.77
N LYS A 257 -2.87 -2.48 -32.12
CA LYS A 257 -3.41 -2.34 -33.48
C LYS A 257 -3.38 -0.87 -33.92
N HIS A 258 -2.84 -0.71 -35.12
CA HIS A 258 -2.62 0.51 -35.86
C HIS A 258 -3.86 1.39 -36.00
N GLY A 259 -3.62 2.70 -36.11
CA GLY A 259 -4.38 3.56 -37.01
C GLY A 259 -5.46 4.46 -36.40
N THR A 260 -5.15 5.76 -36.45
CA THR A 260 -6.04 6.94 -36.44
C THR A 260 -6.52 7.46 -35.08
N THR A 261 -6.23 8.75 -34.89
CA THR A 261 -6.52 9.62 -33.74
C THR A 261 -7.99 9.58 -33.32
N GLN A 262 -8.28 9.11 -32.11
CA GLN A 262 -9.59 9.30 -31.49
C GLN A 262 -9.50 10.37 -30.40
N LYS A 263 -10.27 11.44 -30.58
CA LYS A 263 -10.50 12.48 -29.58
C LYS A 263 -11.13 11.85 -28.32
N PRO A 264 -10.78 12.33 -27.11
CA PRO A 264 -11.41 11.85 -25.87
C PRO A 264 -12.91 12.14 -25.90
N THR A 265 -13.72 11.09 -25.85
CA THR A 265 -15.17 11.16 -25.64
C THR A 265 -15.43 11.65 -24.22
N LYS A 266 -16.22 12.72 -24.09
CA LYS A 266 -16.57 13.31 -22.78
C LYS A 266 -17.27 12.26 -21.90
N PRO A 267 -16.95 12.17 -20.60
CA PRO A 267 -17.68 11.31 -19.67
C PRO A 267 -19.16 11.69 -19.69
N ILE A 268 -20.02 10.68 -19.77
CA ILE A 268 -21.48 10.86 -19.77
C ILE A 268 -21.94 10.73 -18.33
N THR A 269 -22.58 11.77 -17.80
CA THR A 269 -23.12 11.80 -16.43
C THR A 269 -24.42 10.99 -16.36
N LEU A 270 -24.52 10.10 -15.37
CA LEU A 270 -25.75 9.39 -15.02
C LEU A 270 -26.76 10.35 -14.37
N ASP A 271 -28.03 9.96 -14.32
CA ASP A 271 -28.99 10.67 -13.48
C ASP A 271 -28.74 10.37 -11.99
N VAL A 272 -29.33 11.20 -11.13
CA VAL A 272 -29.05 11.17 -9.68
C VAL A 272 -29.56 9.88 -9.03
N GLU A 273 -30.63 9.28 -9.56
CA GLU A 273 -31.25 8.07 -9.01
C GLU A 273 -30.39 6.83 -9.30
N ASP A 274 -29.96 6.67 -10.56
CA ASP A 274 -29.04 5.61 -10.99
C ASP A 274 -27.69 5.71 -10.27
N GLN A 275 -27.19 6.93 -10.09
CA GLN A 275 -25.94 7.18 -9.37
C GLN A 275 -26.04 6.80 -7.88
N GLN A 276 -27.17 7.07 -7.23
CA GLN A 276 -27.39 6.66 -5.84
C GLN A 276 -27.52 5.14 -5.71
N LYS A 277 -28.22 4.49 -6.64
CA LYS A 277 -28.40 3.04 -6.65
C LYS A 277 -27.06 2.31 -6.75
N ILE A 278 -26.24 2.66 -7.74
CA ILE A 278 -24.93 2.02 -7.94
C ILE A 278 -23.96 2.33 -6.79
N ALA A 279 -24.02 3.55 -6.24
CA ALA A 279 -23.22 3.95 -5.09
C ALA A 279 -23.56 3.14 -3.83
N LYS A 280 -24.82 2.75 -3.64
CA LYS A 280 -25.26 1.90 -2.53
C LYS A 280 -24.68 0.49 -2.67
N VAL A 281 -24.82 -0.13 -3.84
CA VAL A 281 -24.27 -1.48 -4.10
C VAL A 281 -22.74 -1.48 -4.01
N GLY A 282 -22.10 -0.44 -4.53
CA GLY A 282 -20.66 -0.24 -4.39
C GLY A 282 -20.20 -0.13 -2.93
N LEU A 283 -20.96 0.57 -2.07
CA LEU A 283 -20.64 0.66 -0.65
C LEU A 283 -20.76 -0.69 0.06
N GLU A 284 -21.79 -1.48 -0.24
CA GLU A 284 -21.91 -2.85 0.28
C GLU A 284 -20.71 -3.72 -0.14
N MET A 285 -20.27 -3.59 -1.39
CA MET A 285 -19.09 -4.27 -1.90
C MET A 285 -17.79 -3.84 -1.18
N LYS A 286 -17.65 -2.56 -0.81
CA LYS A 286 -16.54 -2.07 0.03
C LYS A 286 -16.55 -2.69 1.42
N LEU A 287 -17.72 -2.84 2.04
CA LEU A 287 -17.82 -3.46 3.37
C LEU A 287 -17.36 -4.92 3.32
N LEU A 288 -17.75 -5.66 2.29
CA LEU A 288 -17.30 -7.04 2.07
C LEU A 288 -15.80 -7.14 1.78
N THR A 289 -15.24 -6.18 1.05
CA THR A 289 -13.78 -6.05 0.83
C THR A 289 -13.04 -5.96 2.17
N ALA A 290 -13.49 -5.07 3.06
CA ALA A 290 -12.89 -4.90 4.39
C ALA A 290 -13.06 -6.15 5.28
N GLU A 291 -14.19 -6.86 5.16
CA GLU A 291 -14.41 -8.13 5.87
C GLU A 291 -13.44 -9.22 5.41
N VAL A 292 -13.24 -9.37 4.09
CA VAL A 292 -12.28 -10.32 3.52
C VAL A 292 -10.85 -10.00 3.94
N GLU A 293 -10.48 -8.72 3.97
CA GLU A 293 -9.15 -8.28 4.43
C GLU A 293 -8.93 -8.59 5.90
N ALA A 294 -9.88 -8.23 6.77
CA ALA A 294 -9.81 -8.52 8.20
C ALA A 294 -9.75 -10.03 8.48
N GLU A 295 -10.46 -10.84 7.70
CA GLU A 295 -10.36 -12.29 7.81
C GLU A 295 -9.00 -12.80 7.32
N ALA A 296 -8.50 -12.29 6.20
CA ALA A 296 -7.19 -12.66 5.65
C ALA A 296 -6.01 -12.26 6.54
N GLU A 297 -6.14 -11.21 7.36
CA GLU A 297 -5.14 -10.81 8.37
C GLU A 297 -5.02 -11.82 9.52
N LYS A 298 -6.09 -12.56 9.85
CA LYS A 298 -6.02 -13.63 10.87
C LYS A 298 -5.12 -14.80 10.45
N TRP A 299 -4.83 -14.91 9.15
CA TRP A 299 -3.95 -15.94 8.58
C TRP A 299 -2.49 -15.47 8.46
N ASP A 300 -2.01 -14.51 9.28
CA ASP A 300 -0.67 -13.94 9.10
C ASP A 300 0.46 -15.00 9.12
N GLU A 301 0.32 -16.05 9.94
CA GLU A 301 1.23 -17.23 9.96
C GLU A 301 1.19 -18.07 8.68
N TYR A 302 0.15 -17.91 7.86
CA TYR A 302 -0.09 -18.60 6.60
C TYR A 302 -0.23 -17.61 5.43
N ALA A 303 0.42 -16.44 5.49
CA ALA A 303 0.35 -15.42 4.44
C ALA A 303 0.75 -15.95 3.05
N GLU A 304 1.58 -17.00 2.99
CA GLU A 304 1.97 -17.69 1.77
C GLU A 304 0.88 -18.58 1.17
N ASN A 305 -0.23 -18.79 1.88
CA ASN A 305 -1.35 -19.63 1.45
C ASN A 305 -2.04 -19.06 0.22
N ASP A 306 -2.26 -19.95 -0.74
CA ASP A 306 -2.91 -19.67 -2.02
C ASP A 306 -4.32 -19.07 -1.88
N ILE A 307 -5.08 -19.48 -0.87
CA ILE A 307 -6.42 -18.97 -0.53
C ILE A 307 -6.32 -17.51 -0.08
N VAL A 308 -5.38 -17.21 0.81
CA VAL A 308 -5.16 -15.86 1.37
C VAL A 308 -4.69 -14.91 0.27
N LYS A 309 -3.71 -15.32 -0.55
CA LYS A 309 -3.24 -14.53 -1.70
C LYS A 309 -4.35 -14.20 -2.70
N ARG A 310 -5.17 -15.20 -3.05
CA ARG A 310 -6.30 -15.00 -3.97
C ARG A 310 -7.40 -14.13 -3.37
N ALA A 311 -7.71 -14.30 -2.08
CA ALA A 311 -8.66 -13.46 -1.36
C ALA A 311 -8.23 -11.98 -1.36
N LYS A 312 -6.96 -11.70 -1.00
CA LYS A 312 -6.40 -10.34 -1.05
C LYS A 312 -6.41 -9.75 -2.47
N ALA A 313 -6.06 -10.54 -3.49
CA ALA A 313 -6.13 -10.10 -4.87
C ALA A 313 -7.56 -9.75 -5.31
N MET A 314 -8.54 -10.60 -4.99
CA MET A 314 -9.94 -10.34 -5.29
C MET A 314 -10.47 -9.13 -4.52
N SER A 315 -10.09 -8.96 -3.25
CA SER A 315 -10.40 -7.78 -2.43
C SER A 315 -9.98 -6.49 -3.13
N SER A 316 -8.71 -6.41 -3.54
CA SER A 316 -8.18 -5.27 -4.29
C SER A 316 -8.94 -4.99 -5.58
N MET A 317 -9.28 -6.04 -6.35
CA MET A 317 -10.03 -5.88 -7.60
C MET A 317 -11.44 -5.34 -7.36
N SER A 318 -12.13 -5.84 -6.34
CA SER A 318 -13.47 -5.41 -5.96
C SER A 318 -13.48 -3.98 -5.42
N TYR A 319 -12.45 -3.59 -4.68
CA TYR A 319 -12.27 -2.21 -4.22
C TYR A 319 -12.13 -1.23 -5.39
N ASN A 320 -11.37 -1.58 -6.43
CA ASN A 320 -11.27 -0.76 -7.64
C ASN A 320 -12.63 -0.61 -8.35
N MET A 321 -13.44 -1.68 -8.38
CA MET A 321 -14.80 -1.63 -8.92
C MET A 321 -15.73 -0.75 -8.06
N TYR A 322 -15.52 -0.69 -6.74
CA TYR A 322 -16.22 0.24 -5.86
C TYR A 322 -15.83 1.70 -6.17
N LEU A 323 -14.54 2.00 -6.30
CA LEU A 323 -14.08 3.35 -6.63
C LEU A 323 -14.67 3.83 -7.96
N PHE A 324 -14.78 2.93 -8.94
CA PHE A 324 -15.45 3.23 -10.20
C PHE A 324 -16.89 3.74 -10.01
N THR A 325 -17.67 3.15 -9.08
CA THR A 325 -19.04 3.63 -8.78
C THR A 325 -19.08 5.04 -8.20
N LYS A 326 -17.95 5.54 -7.68
CA LYS A 326 -17.76 6.91 -7.17
C LYS A 326 -17.15 7.85 -8.19
N GLY A 327 -16.79 7.36 -9.38
CA GLY A 327 -16.03 8.12 -10.37
C GLY A 327 -14.57 8.32 -10.00
N ASP A 328 -14.02 7.49 -9.11
CA ASP A 328 -12.65 7.55 -8.63
C ASP A 328 -11.88 6.25 -8.97
N GLY A 329 -10.58 6.22 -8.70
CA GLY A 329 -9.73 5.04 -8.84
C GLY A 329 -9.23 4.79 -10.26
N PRO A 330 -8.64 3.61 -10.51
CA PRO A 330 -7.89 3.32 -11.74
C PRO A 330 -8.77 3.03 -12.96
N LEU A 331 -10.01 2.59 -12.76
CA LEU A 331 -10.93 2.24 -13.84
C LEU A 331 -11.55 3.52 -14.40
N LYS A 332 -11.29 3.85 -15.67
CA LYS A 332 -11.75 5.12 -16.27
C LYS A 332 -12.90 4.91 -17.24
N THR A 333 -13.08 3.70 -17.77
CA THR A 333 -14.10 3.36 -18.74
C THR A 333 -14.94 2.16 -18.28
N THR A 334 -16.15 2.02 -18.83
CA THR A 334 -16.98 0.83 -18.61
C THR A 334 -16.32 -0.43 -19.15
N HIS A 335 -15.47 -0.30 -20.18
CA HIS A 335 -14.65 -1.40 -20.66
C HIS A 335 -13.64 -1.85 -19.59
N ASP A 336 -12.95 -0.92 -18.92
CA ASP A 336 -12.02 -1.26 -17.83
C ASP A 336 -12.73 -2.01 -16.71
N LEU A 337 -13.94 -1.59 -16.35
CA LEU A 337 -14.78 -2.28 -15.36
C LEU A 337 -15.10 -3.72 -15.79
N PHE A 338 -15.49 -3.92 -17.05
CA PHE A 338 -15.83 -5.24 -17.59
C PHE A 338 -14.61 -6.16 -17.64
N THR A 339 -13.46 -5.65 -18.06
CA THR A 339 -12.20 -6.40 -18.01
C THR A 339 -11.81 -6.76 -16.58
N GLN A 340 -11.94 -5.83 -15.63
CA GLN A 340 -11.69 -6.09 -14.22
C GLN A 340 -12.58 -7.21 -13.67
N ALA A 341 -13.87 -7.20 -14.02
CA ALA A 341 -14.82 -8.23 -13.62
C ALA A 341 -14.49 -9.61 -14.23
N GLU A 342 -13.94 -9.67 -15.45
CA GLU A 342 -13.47 -10.92 -16.05
C GLU A 342 -12.28 -11.51 -15.26
N PHE A 343 -11.31 -10.68 -14.90
CA PHE A 343 -10.18 -11.10 -14.06
C PHE A 343 -10.63 -11.53 -12.66
N PHE A 344 -11.58 -10.81 -12.07
CA PHE A 344 -12.18 -11.17 -10.80
C PHE A 344 -12.80 -12.57 -10.86
N ALA A 345 -13.61 -12.84 -11.89
CA ALA A 345 -14.20 -14.15 -12.12
C ALA A 345 -13.15 -15.26 -12.32
N GLU A 346 -12.04 -14.96 -13.01
CA GLU A 346 -10.93 -15.91 -13.20
C GLU A 346 -10.25 -16.27 -11.87
N GLN A 347 -9.98 -15.28 -11.01
CA GLN A 347 -9.41 -15.54 -9.69
C GLN A 347 -10.35 -16.37 -8.80
N ALA A 348 -11.64 -16.05 -8.80
CA ALA A 348 -12.64 -16.81 -8.07
C ALA A 348 -12.72 -18.27 -8.56
N ASN A 349 -12.59 -18.49 -9.87
CA ASN A 349 -12.54 -19.85 -10.44
C ASN A 349 -11.27 -20.61 -10.01
N LYS A 350 -10.11 -19.94 -9.97
CA LYS A 350 -8.86 -20.52 -9.46
C LYS A 350 -8.97 -20.86 -7.97
N MET A 351 -9.65 -20.04 -7.18
CA MET A 351 -9.91 -20.30 -5.77
C MET A 351 -10.87 -21.49 -5.58
N TYR A 352 -11.93 -21.59 -6.39
CA TYR A 352 -12.84 -22.74 -6.37
C TYR A 352 -12.12 -24.06 -6.62
N ARG A 353 -11.15 -24.12 -7.54
CA ARG A 353 -10.38 -25.37 -7.79
C ARG A 353 -9.66 -25.91 -6.56
N THR A 354 -9.43 -25.08 -5.54
CA THR A 354 -8.81 -25.47 -4.27
C THR A 354 -9.81 -25.79 -3.16
N THR A 355 -11.13 -25.62 -3.39
CA THR A 355 -12.17 -25.67 -2.33
C THR A 355 -13.51 -26.23 -2.83
N PHE A 356 -14.23 -27.03 -2.04
CA PHE A 356 -15.48 -27.69 -2.47
C PHE A 356 -16.78 -26.86 -2.28
N LEU A 357 -16.78 -25.55 -2.54
CA LEU A 357 -17.99 -24.72 -2.38
C LEU A 357 -18.84 -24.62 -3.67
N GLU A 358 -20.06 -25.16 -3.61
CA GLU A 358 -20.97 -25.28 -4.77
C GLU A 358 -21.49 -23.96 -5.36
N LYS A 359 -21.43 -22.85 -4.61
CA LYS A 359 -22.04 -21.56 -5.02
C LYS A 359 -21.13 -20.66 -5.85
N ILE A 360 -19.81 -20.80 -5.73
CA ILE A 360 -18.83 -19.97 -6.47
C ILE A 360 -18.91 -20.17 -7.99
N PRO A 361 -19.01 -21.42 -8.52
CA PRO A 361 -19.09 -21.65 -9.96
C PRO A 361 -20.28 -20.94 -10.63
N LEU A 362 -21.44 -20.86 -9.94
CA LEU A 362 -22.64 -20.22 -10.46
C LEU A 362 -22.41 -18.72 -10.67
N HIS A 363 -21.93 -18.03 -9.64
CA HIS A 363 -21.63 -16.59 -9.69
C HIS A 363 -20.53 -16.27 -10.72
N VAL A 364 -19.49 -17.10 -10.78
CA VAL A 364 -18.42 -16.96 -11.79
C VAL A 364 -18.99 -17.08 -13.21
N GLN A 365 -19.84 -18.07 -13.46
CA GLN A 365 -20.45 -18.26 -14.77
C GLN A 365 -21.39 -17.10 -15.14
N GLN A 366 -22.21 -16.64 -14.19
CA GLN A 366 -23.10 -15.50 -14.37
C GLN A 366 -22.31 -14.22 -14.70
N LEU A 367 -21.26 -13.93 -13.94
CA LEU A 367 -20.40 -12.76 -14.14
C LEU A 367 -19.70 -12.81 -15.52
N GLN A 368 -19.17 -13.97 -15.92
CA GLN A 368 -18.53 -14.16 -17.23
C GLN A 368 -19.50 -13.97 -18.40
N LEU A 369 -20.74 -14.46 -18.27
CA LEU A 369 -21.78 -14.26 -19.29
C LEU A 369 -22.18 -12.78 -19.39
N LEU A 370 -22.38 -12.12 -18.24
CA LEU A 370 -22.73 -10.70 -18.18
C LEU A 370 -21.67 -9.84 -18.87
N VAL A 371 -20.39 -10.05 -18.54
CA VAL A 371 -19.28 -9.27 -19.08
C VAL A 371 -19.12 -9.44 -20.59
N LYS A 372 -19.33 -10.65 -21.11
CA LYS A 372 -19.17 -10.97 -22.55
C LYS A 372 -20.37 -10.58 -23.41
N SER A 373 -21.53 -10.29 -22.82
CA SER A 373 -22.71 -9.89 -23.57
C SER A 373 -22.51 -8.54 -24.28
N PRO A 374 -22.78 -8.42 -25.60
CA PRO A 374 -22.69 -7.14 -26.28
C PRO A 374 -23.83 -6.22 -25.82
N THR A 375 -23.52 -4.96 -25.57
CA THR A 375 -24.52 -3.94 -25.18
C THR A 375 -24.33 -2.67 -25.99
N VAL A 376 -25.43 -2.11 -26.51
CA VAL A 376 -25.44 -0.88 -27.29
C VAL A 376 -26.46 0.09 -26.69
N GLY A 377 -26.04 1.35 -26.50
CA GLY A 377 -26.89 2.40 -25.94
C GLY A 377 -26.70 2.63 -24.44
N LYS A 378 -27.05 3.84 -23.97
CA LYS A 378 -26.75 4.34 -22.62
C LYS A 378 -27.43 3.50 -21.52
N SER A 379 -28.75 3.35 -21.60
CA SER A 379 -29.53 2.60 -20.59
C SER A 379 -29.13 1.12 -20.51
N ALA A 380 -28.90 0.46 -21.66
CA ALA A 380 -28.43 -0.92 -21.70
C ALA A 380 -27.02 -1.07 -21.10
N THR A 381 -26.13 -0.11 -21.36
CA THR A 381 -24.77 -0.11 -20.77
C THR A 381 -24.84 0.08 -19.25
N PHE A 382 -25.68 1.00 -18.77
CA PHE A 382 -25.87 1.21 -17.33
C PHE A 382 -26.41 -0.03 -16.63
N ASN A 383 -27.47 -0.64 -17.17
CA ASN A 383 -28.03 -1.87 -16.61
C ASN A 383 -26.98 -3.00 -16.54
N LYS A 384 -26.11 -3.09 -17.54
CA LYS A 384 -25.00 -4.06 -17.52
C LYS A 384 -23.97 -3.72 -16.44
N VAL A 385 -23.59 -2.45 -16.29
CA VAL A 385 -22.69 -2.01 -15.21
C VAL A 385 -23.29 -2.34 -13.84
N ASP A 386 -24.55 -1.97 -13.60
CA ASP A 386 -25.27 -2.28 -12.36
C ASP A 386 -25.30 -3.79 -12.07
N SER A 387 -25.61 -4.60 -13.08
CA SER A 387 -25.60 -6.07 -12.96
C SER A 387 -24.21 -6.62 -12.63
N VAL A 388 -23.16 -6.13 -13.28
CA VAL A 388 -21.77 -6.56 -13.04
C VAL A 388 -21.33 -6.22 -11.63
N ILE A 389 -21.63 -5.02 -11.14
CA ILE A 389 -21.32 -4.60 -9.76
C ILE A 389 -22.08 -5.45 -8.75
N SER A 390 -23.38 -5.66 -8.96
CA SER A 390 -24.21 -6.49 -8.08
C SER A 390 -23.75 -7.95 -8.02
N GLU A 391 -23.41 -8.53 -9.17
CA GLU A 391 -22.93 -9.90 -9.27
C GLU A 391 -21.55 -10.07 -8.61
N THR A 392 -20.65 -9.11 -8.80
CA THR A 392 -19.33 -9.08 -8.13
C THR A 392 -19.48 -9.00 -6.62
N LYS A 393 -20.43 -8.19 -6.12
CA LYS A 393 -20.77 -8.13 -4.68
C LYS A 393 -21.24 -9.50 -4.17
N GLY A 394 -22.14 -10.16 -4.91
CA GLY A 394 -22.64 -11.50 -4.56
C GLY A 394 -21.50 -12.51 -4.43
N LEU A 395 -20.60 -12.52 -5.41
CA LEU A 395 -19.43 -13.40 -5.40
C LEU A 395 -18.45 -13.07 -4.26
N MET A 396 -18.21 -11.79 -3.96
CA MET A 396 -17.36 -11.38 -2.84
C MET A 396 -17.91 -11.85 -1.48
N ASN A 397 -19.22 -11.81 -1.29
CA ASN A 397 -19.86 -12.32 -0.08
C ASN A 397 -19.64 -13.83 0.10
N GLU A 398 -19.67 -14.61 -0.98
CA GLU A 398 -19.37 -16.04 -0.91
C GLU A 398 -17.86 -16.30 -0.67
N ILE A 399 -16.98 -15.44 -1.21
CA ILE A 399 -15.54 -15.49 -0.92
C ILE A 399 -15.25 -15.21 0.55
N ALA A 400 -15.89 -14.20 1.16
CA ALA A 400 -15.73 -13.90 2.59
C ALA A 400 -16.04 -15.13 3.45
N LYS A 401 -17.21 -15.75 3.22
CA LYS A 401 -17.61 -16.99 3.91
C LYS A 401 -16.63 -18.13 3.70
N LEU A 402 -16.08 -18.26 2.49
CA LEU A 402 -15.10 -19.29 2.18
C LEU A 402 -13.81 -19.11 2.98
N VAL A 403 -13.25 -17.90 3.00
CA VAL A 403 -12.00 -17.61 3.72
C VAL A 403 -12.19 -17.90 5.21
N THR A 404 -13.30 -17.46 5.80
CA THR A 404 -13.62 -17.75 7.21
C THR A 404 -13.77 -19.25 7.46
N ALA A 405 -14.50 -19.98 6.60
CA ALA A 405 -14.67 -21.42 6.76
C ALA A 405 -13.34 -22.17 6.66
N CYS A 406 -12.49 -21.80 5.70
CA CYS A 406 -11.15 -22.35 5.55
C CYS A 406 -10.29 -22.07 6.78
N PHE A 407 -10.43 -20.90 7.41
CA PHE A 407 -9.66 -20.52 8.59
C PHE A 407 -10.02 -21.38 9.78
N VAL A 408 -11.33 -21.51 10.04
CA VAL A 408 -11.86 -22.36 11.09
C VAL A 408 -11.44 -23.81 10.88
N CYS A 409 -11.42 -24.30 9.63
CA CYS A 409 -10.93 -25.64 9.34
C CYS A 409 -9.42 -25.79 9.58
N ALA A 410 -8.61 -24.84 9.10
CA ALA A 410 -7.16 -24.87 9.28
C ALA A 410 -6.77 -24.88 10.76
N THR A 411 -7.38 -24.00 11.56
CA THR A 411 -7.12 -23.87 13.00
C THR A 411 -7.65 -25.06 13.81
N LYS A 412 -8.85 -25.57 13.50
CA LYS A 412 -9.45 -26.68 14.26
C LYS A 412 -8.76 -28.03 14.03
N PHE A 413 -8.15 -28.22 12.87
CA PHE A 413 -7.54 -29.51 12.48
C PHE A 413 -6.01 -29.47 12.43
N GLU A 414 -5.36 -28.39 12.88
CA GLU A 414 -3.89 -28.22 12.90
C GLU A 414 -3.24 -28.64 11.57
N ILE A 415 -3.82 -28.19 10.46
CA ILE A 415 -3.36 -28.61 9.12
C ILE A 415 -2.02 -27.93 8.84
N GLU A 416 -0.91 -28.67 8.96
CA GLU A 416 0.41 -28.22 8.51
C GLU A 416 0.38 -27.96 6.99
N PHE A 417 0.41 -26.68 6.59
CA PHE A 417 0.61 -26.28 5.20
C PHE A 417 2.09 -26.40 4.81
N ARG A 418 2.65 -27.62 4.78
CA ARG A 418 3.92 -27.85 4.09
C ARG A 418 3.70 -27.62 2.59
N GLY A 419 4.30 -26.55 2.08
CA GLY A 419 4.21 -26.16 0.68
C GLY A 419 4.53 -27.33 -0.25
N ALA A 420 3.56 -27.74 -1.05
CA ALA A 420 3.79 -28.58 -2.22
C ALA A 420 4.44 -27.72 -3.32
N SER A 421 5.66 -27.25 -3.08
CA SER A 421 6.57 -26.84 -4.15
C SER A 421 6.99 -28.12 -4.88
N THR A 422 6.36 -28.38 -6.01
CA THR A 422 6.83 -29.40 -6.94
C THR A 422 8.15 -28.94 -7.55
N SER A 423 9.25 -29.27 -6.89
CA SER A 423 10.59 -29.20 -7.45
C SER A 423 10.65 -30.11 -8.67
N ARG A 424 10.59 -29.53 -9.87
CA ARG A 424 11.01 -30.21 -11.10
C ARG A 424 12.52 -30.41 -11.02
N SER A 425 12.93 -31.52 -10.42
CA SER A 425 14.32 -31.98 -10.49
C SER A 425 14.59 -32.52 -11.88
N ALA A 426 15.57 -31.94 -12.55
CA ALA A 426 16.11 -32.41 -13.82
C ALA A 426 16.73 -33.81 -13.62
N LEU A 427 16.26 -34.80 -14.37
CA LEU A 427 16.93 -36.09 -14.52
C LEU A 427 16.95 -36.48 -16.00
N ASN A 428 18.17 -36.81 -16.43
CA ASN A 428 18.68 -37.19 -17.74
C ASN A 428 17.76 -38.04 -18.62
N GLU A 429 17.74 -37.67 -19.92
CA GLU A 429 17.35 -38.55 -21.02
C GLU A 429 18.40 -39.65 -21.22
N THR A 430 17.98 -40.92 -21.16
CA THR A 430 18.40 -41.97 -22.10
C THR A 430 17.44 -43.17 -22.01
N ASP A 431 16.76 -43.41 -23.14
CA ASP A 431 16.45 -44.70 -23.77
C ASP A 431 15.26 -45.62 -23.39
N PHE A 432 14.54 -45.99 -24.48
CA PHE A 432 13.64 -47.10 -24.81
C PHE A 432 12.40 -47.49 -23.97
N GLY A 433 11.22 -47.20 -24.57
CA GLY A 433 10.32 -48.24 -25.11
C GLY A 433 9.35 -48.98 -24.18
N GLY A 434 8.05 -48.68 -24.28
CA GLY A 434 6.98 -49.59 -23.83
C GLY A 434 5.67 -48.89 -23.49
N ALA A 435 4.61 -49.19 -24.25
CA ALA A 435 3.28 -48.64 -24.07
C ALA A 435 2.62 -49.04 -22.72
N GLN A 436 1.73 -48.16 -22.23
CA GLN A 436 0.31 -48.46 -21.91
C GLN A 436 -0.18 -47.86 -20.58
N ARG A 437 -1.40 -47.29 -20.68
CA ARG A 437 -2.42 -46.96 -19.66
C ARG A 437 -2.43 -45.58 -18.98
N SER A 438 -3.60 -44.96 -19.16
CA SER A 438 -4.13 -43.81 -18.47
C SER A 438 -4.47 -44.10 -17.00
N SER A 439 -4.65 -43.02 -16.24
CA SER A 439 -5.36 -42.89 -14.96
C SER A 439 -4.50 -42.91 -13.69
N ARG A 440 -4.34 -41.74 -13.04
CA ARG A 440 -5.13 -41.32 -11.86
C ARG A 440 -4.46 -40.13 -11.14
N GLU A 441 -5.14 -39.00 -11.16
CA GLU A 441 -4.93 -37.90 -10.21
C GLU A 441 -5.19 -38.42 -8.79
N SER A 442 -4.19 -38.27 -7.92
CA SER A 442 -4.29 -38.68 -6.52
C SER A 442 -4.94 -37.57 -5.69
N THR A 443 -6.19 -37.82 -5.31
CA THR A 443 -6.96 -37.06 -4.33
C THR A 443 -6.44 -37.37 -2.92
N MET A 444 -5.68 -36.46 -2.31
CA MET A 444 -5.32 -36.54 -0.89
C MET A 444 -6.43 -35.99 0.01
N TRP A 445 -7.60 -36.63 -0.01
CA TRP A 445 -8.64 -36.39 1.01
C TRP A 445 -9.34 -37.70 1.35
N ARG A 446 -8.68 -38.54 2.15
CA ARG A 446 -9.36 -39.51 3.02
C ARG A 446 -8.51 -39.77 4.24
N ARG A 447 -9.00 -39.33 5.41
CA ARG A 447 -9.01 -40.08 6.68
C ARG A 447 -9.95 -39.35 7.64
N THR A 448 -11.15 -39.90 7.81
CA THR A 448 -11.99 -39.63 8.98
C THR A 448 -11.39 -40.36 10.19
N PRO A 449 -11.39 -39.80 11.41
CA PRO A 449 -10.95 -40.51 12.60
C PRO A 449 -11.95 -41.60 12.99
N SER A 450 -11.45 -42.80 13.25
CA SER A 450 -12.22 -43.94 13.76
C SER A 450 -12.60 -43.71 15.23
N ILE A 451 -13.90 -43.59 15.51
CA ILE A 451 -14.44 -43.63 16.88
C ILE A 451 -14.41 -45.08 17.36
N ARG A 452 -13.57 -45.37 18.38
CA ARG A 452 -13.66 -46.63 19.15
C ARG A 452 -15.01 -46.67 19.87
N ARG A 453 -15.91 -47.57 19.45
CA ARG A 453 -17.08 -47.95 20.24
C ARG A 453 -16.62 -48.75 21.46
N THR A 454 -17.00 -48.29 22.64
CA THR A 454 -16.96 -49.05 23.89
C THR A 454 -17.96 -50.20 23.81
N VAL A 455 -17.53 -51.39 24.20
CA VAL A 455 -18.31 -52.64 24.23
C VAL A 455 -19.23 -52.62 25.47
N PRO A 456 -20.54 -52.88 25.36
CA PRO A 456 -21.39 -53.15 26.52
C PRO A 456 -21.23 -54.61 27.01
N PRO A 457 -21.46 -54.90 28.31
CA PRO A 457 -21.22 -56.22 28.87
C PRO A 457 -22.25 -57.25 28.38
N GLN A 458 -21.79 -58.50 28.23
CA GLN A 458 -22.59 -59.66 27.85
C GLN A 458 -23.64 -59.99 28.90
N VAL A 459 -24.91 -60.09 28.49
CA VAL A 459 -25.98 -60.70 29.28
C VAL A 459 -26.25 -62.09 28.73
N HIS A 460 -26.06 -63.10 29.57
CA HIS A 460 -26.38 -64.50 29.30
C HIS A 460 -27.88 -64.68 29.08
N MET A 461 -28.27 -65.27 27.94
CA MET A 461 -29.59 -65.85 27.74
C MET A 461 -29.64 -67.25 28.36
N SER A 462 -30.47 -67.43 29.38
CA SER A 462 -30.99 -68.73 29.78
C SER A 462 -32.33 -68.95 29.09
N THR A 463 -32.37 -69.96 28.23
CA THR A 463 -33.56 -70.59 27.65
C THR A 463 -34.51 -71.11 28.73
N SER A 464 -35.83 -70.96 28.54
CA SER A 464 -36.85 -72.00 28.80
C SER A 464 -38.24 -71.52 28.38
N ASP A 465 -38.91 -72.38 27.63
CA ASP A 465 -40.32 -72.32 27.22
C ASP A 465 -41.30 -72.24 28.41
N ASN A 466 -42.45 -71.58 28.21
CA ASN A 466 -43.79 -72.22 28.23
C ASN A 466 -44.96 -71.22 28.32
N ILE A 467 -45.95 -71.48 27.46
CA ILE A 467 -47.39 -71.10 27.47
C ILE A 467 -47.75 -69.66 27.12
#